data_AF-A0A146FDL6-F1
#
_entry.id   AF-A0A146FDL6-F1
#
_cell.length_a   1.000
_cell.length_b   1.000
_cell.length_c   1.000
_cell.angle_alpha   90.00
_cell.angle_beta   90.00
_cell.angle_gamma   90.00
#
_symmetry.space_group_name_H-M   'P 1'
#
loop_
_entity.id
_entity.type
_entity.pdbx_description
1 polymer ?
#
loop_
_entity_poly.entity_id
_entity_poly.type
_entity_poly.pdbx_seq_one_letter_code
_entity_poly.pdbx_strand_id
1 'polypeptide(L)'
;MLFFLRLDAPQSSSSNTSPSIHRIDWPGNILFAGSILSQLLALVGGGALHPWTSPSTLVPLIIGIIGWILFHIYEALPPKYCPHPCIPPHLFSTRNSLLGFILAFDAALLMQWTLYFIPIYFQGVQRKSPLTSGIDLLPYSAFLIPFAMVAGTIMSRTGLCRPLHFTGFAALSLALGLFTLLSANSPRGAWVCVQLPAALGQGFLATTILPAIQSSLGPADTASSTGVYAFLRSLAFVWGSTAPGIVFNARVDVYAGRILDYETLRERLLDGRAYGAAAEFAGDWGAGMDTVQREQVREVYRLALRTVWLVGLAFALVGVVVGLGMRRVVLRGELEENGYGLKEKGDVQRDDKERVVDEAVGEDEGEAKREGEGTESRA
;
A
#
# COMPACT_ATOMS: atom_id res chain seq x y z
N MET A 1 -24.95 -1.56 2.77
CA MET A 1 -24.69 -0.75 1.56
C MET A 1 -24.99 -1.49 0.24
N LEU A 2 -25.61 -2.68 0.26
CA LEU A 2 -25.98 -3.44 -0.95
C LEU A 2 -27.40 -3.14 -1.48
N PHE A 3 -28.19 -2.33 -0.78
CA PHE A 3 -29.62 -2.15 -1.09
C PHE A 3 -29.96 -0.87 -1.88
N PHE A 4 -28.96 -0.07 -2.28
CA PHE A 4 -29.20 1.28 -2.83
C PHE A 4 -28.57 1.56 -4.20
N LEU A 5 -27.87 0.61 -4.81
CA LEU A 5 -27.24 0.81 -6.11
C LEU A 5 -27.94 -0.08 -7.15
N ARG A 6 -28.86 0.50 -7.94
CA ARG A 6 -29.35 -0.09 -9.19
C ARG A 6 -28.24 0.07 -10.22
N LEU A 7 -27.34 -0.91 -10.29
CA LEU A 7 -26.35 -1.04 -11.35
C LEU A 7 -26.98 -1.80 -12.50
N ASP A 8 -26.86 -1.27 -13.73
CA ASP A 8 -26.99 -2.11 -14.90
C ASP A 8 -25.83 -3.12 -14.85
N ALA A 9 -26.18 -4.40 -14.74
CA ALA A 9 -25.28 -5.48 -15.04
C ALA A 9 -25.73 -5.98 -16.41
N PRO A 10 -24.87 -6.01 -17.45
CA PRO A 10 -25.25 -6.61 -18.71
C PRO A 10 -25.76 -8.02 -18.40
N GLN A 11 -27.04 -8.29 -18.74
CA GLN A 11 -27.60 -9.63 -18.63
C GLN A 11 -26.67 -10.53 -19.42
N SER A 12 -25.93 -11.40 -18.73
CA SER A 12 -25.13 -12.41 -19.40
C SER A 12 -26.11 -13.35 -20.11
N SER A 13 -26.34 -13.10 -21.39
CA SER A 13 -27.05 -14.01 -22.27
C SER A 13 -26.17 -15.24 -22.49
N SER A 14 -26.17 -16.16 -21.53
CA SER A 14 -26.02 -17.60 -21.75
C SER A 14 -26.04 -18.34 -20.43
N SER A 15 -26.94 -19.31 -20.37
CA SER A 15 -26.97 -20.42 -19.44
C SER A 15 -25.62 -21.17 -19.40
N ASN A 16 -24.75 -20.79 -18.47
CA ASN A 16 -23.76 -21.68 -17.85
C ASN A 16 -23.07 -20.92 -16.70
N THR A 17 -23.70 -20.96 -15.52
CA THR A 17 -23.05 -20.71 -14.24
C THR A 17 -22.04 -21.81 -13.92
N SER A 18 -21.03 -21.97 -14.76
CA SER A 18 -19.77 -22.57 -14.31
C SER A 18 -19.06 -21.50 -13.48
N PRO A 19 -18.67 -21.79 -12.23
CA PRO A 19 -18.36 -20.75 -11.27
C PRO A 19 -17.14 -19.94 -11.70
N SER A 20 -17.20 -18.63 -11.45
CA SER A 20 -16.10 -17.66 -11.59
C SER A 20 -14.75 -18.17 -11.05
N ILE A 21 -14.76 -19.17 -10.16
CA ILE A 21 -13.60 -19.89 -9.61
C ILE A 21 -12.71 -20.59 -10.66
N HIS A 22 -13.26 -21.02 -11.80
CA HIS A 22 -12.47 -21.66 -12.87
C HIS A 22 -11.64 -20.65 -13.68
N ARG A 23 -11.92 -19.35 -13.54
CA ARG A 23 -11.13 -18.29 -14.18
C ARG A 23 -9.94 -17.83 -13.34
N ILE A 24 -9.76 -18.39 -12.14
CA ILE A 24 -8.65 -18.08 -11.25
C ILE A 24 -7.43 -18.92 -11.64
N ASP A 25 -6.29 -18.26 -11.82
CA ASP A 25 -4.99 -18.91 -11.97
C ASP A 25 -4.51 -19.47 -10.63
N TRP A 26 -5.00 -20.67 -10.27
CA TRP A 26 -4.60 -21.35 -9.04
C TRP A 26 -3.12 -21.75 -9.02
N PRO A 27 -2.54 -22.35 -10.08
CA PRO A 27 -1.12 -22.70 -10.09
C PRO A 27 -0.21 -21.49 -9.93
N GLY A 28 -0.47 -20.41 -10.67
CA GLY A 28 0.27 -19.16 -10.56
C GLY A 28 0.18 -18.57 -9.17
N ASN A 29 -1.03 -18.48 -8.61
CA ASN A 29 -1.26 -17.95 -7.26
C ASN A 29 -0.57 -18.77 -6.16
N ILE A 30 -0.57 -20.11 -6.25
CA ILE A 30 0.09 -20.98 -5.26
C ILE A 30 1.61 -20.80 -5.35
N LEU A 31 2.17 -20.78 -6.56
CA LEU A 31 3.60 -20.59 -6.78
C LEU A 31 4.06 -19.21 -6.32
N PHE A 32 3.27 -18.19 -6.62
CA PHE A 32 3.49 -16.82 -6.18
C PHE A 32 3.40 -16.67 -4.66
N ALA A 33 2.30 -17.11 -4.04
CA ALA A 33 2.11 -17.01 -2.59
C ALA A 33 3.18 -17.82 -1.84
N GLY A 34 3.48 -19.03 -2.29
CA GLY A 34 4.52 -19.87 -1.70
C GLY A 34 5.91 -19.26 -1.82
N SER A 35 6.26 -18.70 -2.98
CA SER A 35 7.56 -18.05 -3.20
C SER A 35 7.74 -16.81 -2.32
N ILE A 36 6.76 -15.90 -2.31
CA ILE A 36 6.78 -14.70 -1.47
C ILE A 36 6.82 -15.07 0.01
N LEU A 37 5.96 -16.01 0.47
CA LEU A 37 5.94 -16.43 1.87
C LEU A 37 7.28 -17.03 2.31
N SER A 38 7.92 -17.83 1.46
CA SER A 38 9.24 -18.40 1.75
C SER A 38 10.32 -17.32 1.89
N GLN A 39 10.35 -16.34 0.98
CA GLN A 39 11.26 -15.19 1.09
C GLN A 39 11.00 -14.38 2.37
N LEU A 40 9.74 -14.10 2.68
CA LEU A 40 9.37 -13.32 3.86
C LEU A 40 9.74 -14.03 5.16
N LEU A 41 9.56 -15.35 5.26
CA LEU A 41 9.98 -16.14 6.42
C LEU A 41 11.49 -16.02 6.68
N ALA A 42 12.29 -16.11 5.61
CA ALA A 42 13.73 -15.95 5.71
C ALA A 42 14.13 -14.54 6.15
N LEU A 43 13.51 -13.51 5.56
CA LEU A 43 13.87 -12.11 5.79
C LEU A 43 13.43 -11.59 7.16
N VAL A 44 12.24 -11.98 7.62
CA VAL A 44 11.72 -11.58 8.93
C VAL A 44 12.45 -12.31 10.06
N GLY A 45 12.83 -13.59 9.85
CA GLY A 45 13.56 -14.37 10.85
C GLY A 45 15.09 -14.18 10.83
N GLY A 46 15.66 -13.76 9.70
CA GLY A 46 17.08 -13.62 9.50
C GLY A 46 17.70 -12.55 10.40
N GLY A 47 18.77 -12.93 11.11
CA GLY A 47 19.52 -12.06 12.01
C GLY A 47 18.92 -11.87 13.40
N ALA A 48 17.61 -12.07 13.59
CA ALA A 48 16.94 -11.93 14.89
C ALA A 48 16.59 -13.28 15.52
N LEU A 49 15.95 -14.18 14.77
CA LEU A 49 15.55 -15.52 15.24
C LEU A 49 16.61 -16.57 14.89
N HIS A 50 17.18 -16.46 13.70
CA HIS A 50 18.22 -17.36 13.21
C HIS A 50 19.36 -16.55 12.58
N PRO A 51 20.63 -16.94 12.76
CA PRO A 51 21.75 -16.31 12.06
C PRO A 51 21.54 -16.32 10.55
N TRP A 52 21.99 -15.27 9.85
CA TRP A 52 21.87 -15.16 8.40
C TRP A 52 22.51 -16.32 7.62
N THR A 53 23.51 -16.97 8.21
CA THR A 53 24.20 -18.14 7.65
C THR A 53 23.51 -19.47 7.93
N SER A 54 22.46 -19.48 8.75
CA SER A 54 21.75 -20.70 9.12
C SER A 54 21.00 -21.30 7.94
N PRO A 55 20.99 -22.64 7.77
CA PRO A 55 20.15 -23.31 6.79
C PRO A 55 18.67 -22.91 6.90
N SER A 56 18.16 -22.67 8.12
CA SER A 56 16.78 -22.24 8.36
C SER A 56 16.44 -20.89 7.74
N THR A 57 17.44 -20.04 7.44
CA THR A 57 17.26 -18.75 6.76
C THR A 57 17.57 -18.89 5.25
N LEU A 58 18.66 -19.56 4.89
CA LEU A 58 19.10 -19.65 3.50
C LEU A 58 18.19 -20.52 2.63
N VAL A 59 17.71 -21.66 3.14
CA VAL A 59 16.84 -22.57 2.37
C VAL A 59 15.53 -21.90 1.92
N PRO A 60 14.73 -21.28 2.81
CA PRO A 60 13.51 -20.59 2.39
C PRO A 60 13.80 -19.37 1.49
N LEU A 61 14.93 -18.68 1.69
CA LEU A 61 15.33 -17.58 0.81
C LEU A 61 15.60 -18.06 -0.63
N ILE A 62 16.38 -19.12 -0.78
CA ILE A 62 16.75 -19.67 -2.10
C ILE A 62 15.53 -20.29 -2.80
N ILE A 63 14.74 -21.11 -2.09
CA ILE A 63 13.51 -21.69 -2.64
C ILE A 63 12.53 -20.59 -3.05
N GLY A 64 12.40 -19.56 -2.22
CA GLY A 64 11.58 -18.40 -2.51
C GLY A 64 12.02 -17.65 -3.76
N ILE A 65 13.32 -17.41 -3.95
CA ILE A 65 13.86 -16.77 -5.16
C ILE A 65 13.60 -17.64 -6.40
N ILE A 66 13.87 -18.94 -6.32
CA ILE A 66 13.63 -19.88 -7.43
C ILE A 66 12.14 -19.91 -7.79
N GLY A 67 11.25 -20.03 -6.80
CA GLY A 67 9.80 -20.03 -7.01
C GLY A 67 9.29 -18.73 -7.64
N TRP A 68 9.87 -17.58 -7.28
CA TRP A 68 9.51 -16.28 -7.85
C TRP A 68 9.95 -16.15 -9.31
N ILE A 69 11.13 -16.66 -9.66
CA ILE A 69 11.58 -16.74 -11.07
C ILE A 69 10.66 -17.67 -11.86
N LEU A 70 10.34 -18.84 -11.31
CA LEU A 70 9.44 -19.80 -11.95
C LEU A 70 8.03 -19.23 -12.15
N PHE A 71 7.53 -18.42 -11.21
CA PHE A 71 6.26 -17.71 -11.35
C PHE A 71 6.26 -16.76 -12.56
N HIS A 72 7.29 -15.93 -12.70
CA HIS A 72 7.39 -15.03 -13.85
C HIS A 72 7.53 -15.77 -15.17
N ILE A 73 8.26 -16.90 -15.18
CA ILE A 73 8.34 -17.77 -16.36
C ILE A 73 6.96 -18.33 -16.69
N TYR A 74 6.22 -18.81 -15.68
CA TYR A 74 4.88 -19.37 -15.84
C TYR A 74 3.87 -18.34 -16.38
N GLU A 75 3.85 -17.13 -15.83
CA GLU A 75 2.98 -16.05 -16.33
C GLU A 75 3.36 -15.54 -17.73
N ALA A 76 4.63 -15.68 -18.11
CA ALA A 76 5.09 -15.34 -19.46
C ALA A 76 4.77 -16.42 -20.50
N LEU A 77 4.27 -17.60 -20.10
CA LEU A 77 3.90 -18.66 -21.05
C LEU A 77 2.69 -18.25 -21.90
N PRO A 78 2.52 -18.86 -23.10
CA PRO A 78 1.39 -18.58 -23.97
C PRO A 78 0.03 -18.79 -23.29
N PRO A 79 -1.05 -18.10 -23.75
CA PRO A 79 -2.41 -18.20 -23.18
C PRO A 79 -2.97 -19.63 -23.12
N LYS A 80 -2.39 -20.56 -23.88
CA LYS A 80 -2.68 -22.00 -23.82
C LYS A 80 -2.42 -22.61 -22.43
N TYR A 81 -1.42 -22.09 -21.70
CA TYR A 81 -0.99 -22.59 -20.39
C TYR A 81 -1.48 -21.71 -19.25
N CYS A 82 -1.60 -20.40 -19.48
CA CYS A 82 -2.16 -19.45 -18.53
C CYS A 82 -3.17 -18.52 -19.24
N PRO A 83 -4.46 -18.91 -19.32
CA PRO A 83 -5.47 -18.11 -20.00
C PRO A 83 -5.86 -16.84 -19.25
N HIS A 84 -5.63 -16.79 -17.93
CA HIS A 84 -6.00 -15.69 -17.04
C HIS A 84 -4.87 -15.37 -16.05
N PRO A 85 -3.76 -14.75 -16.49
CA PRO A 85 -2.63 -14.43 -15.61
C PRO A 85 -3.05 -13.58 -14.42
N CYS A 86 -2.50 -13.89 -13.24
CA CYS A 86 -2.78 -13.15 -12.01
C CYS A 86 -2.27 -11.71 -12.10
N ILE A 87 -1.07 -11.54 -12.66
CA ILE A 87 -0.41 -10.26 -12.89
C ILE A 87 -0.20 -10.10 -14.40
N PRO A 88 -1.19 -9.58 -15.14
CA PRO A 88 -1.06 -9.42 -16.59
C PRO A 88 0.16 -8.55 -16.95
N PRO A 89 1.13 -9.05 -17.75
CA PRO A 89 2.36 -8.33 -18.04
C PRO A 89 2.14 -6.98 -18.73
N HIS A 90 1.03 -6.83 -19.47
CA HIS A 90 0.69 -5.58 -20.15
C HIS A 90 0.43 -4.43 -19.18
N LEU A 91 0.09 -4.70 -17.92
CA LEU A 91 -0.04 -3.67 -16.88
C LEU A 91 1.26 -2.89 -16.68
N PHE A 92 2.42 -3.49 -16.97
CA PHE A 92 3.73 -2.82 -16.85
C PHE A 92 4.25 -2.26 -18.18
N SER A 93 3.46 -2.34 -19.26
CA SER A 93 3.90 -1.93 -20.60
C SER A 93 4.05 -0.41 -20.73
N THR A 94 3.20 0.36 -20.04
CA THR A 94 3.28 1.83 -20.10
C THR A 94 4.23 2.38 -19.04
N ARG A 95 5.04 3.36 -19.43
CA ARG A 95 5.99 4.05 -18.54
C ARG A 95 5.31 4.56 -17.26
N ASN A 96 4.12 5.13 -17.36
CA ASN A 96 3.43 5.69 -16.20
C ASN A 96 2.87 4.63 -15.26
N SER A 97 2.37 3.51 -15.80
CA SER A 97 1.91 2.39 -14.97
C SER A 97 3.09 1.74 -14.24
N LEU A 98 4.19 1.44 -14.94
CA LEU A 98 5.40 0.88 -14.34
C LEU A 98 5.96 1.78 -13.24
N LEU A 99 6.18 3.07 -13.54
CA LEU A 99 6.67 4.02 -12.53
C LEU A 99 5.66 4.20 -11.39
N GLY A 100 4.35 4.22 -11.68
CA GLY A 100 3.32 4.29 -10.66
C GLY A 100 3.35 3.12 -9.68
N PHE A 101 3.57 1.89 -10.17
CA PHE A 101 3.74 0.71 -9.31
C PHE A 101 5.03 0.78 -8.46
N ILE A 102 6.14 1.28 -9.02
CA ILE A 102 7.38 1.52 -8.27
C ILE A 102 7.13 2.55 -7.15
N LEU A 103 6.45 3.66 -7.45
CA LEU A 103 6.09 4.66 -6.44
C LEU A 103 5.11 4.11 -5.40
N ALA A 104 4.18 3.23 -5.79
CA ALA A 104 3.25 2.59 -4.87
C ALA A 104 3.97 1.75 -3.83
N PHE A 105 4.96 0.96 -4.28
CA PHE A 105 5.81 0.18 -3.41
C PHE A 105 6.63 1.08 -2.48
N ASP A 106 7.34 2.06 -3.02
CA ASP A 106 8.21 2.95 -2.24
C ASP A 106 7.41 3.78 -1.21
N ALA A 107 6.27 4.33 -1.60
CA ALA A 107 5.39 5.07 -0.69
C ALA A 107 4.90 4.21 0.48
N ALA A 108 4.46 2.98 0.21
CA ALA A 108 4.01 2.04 1.24
C ALA A 108 5.16 1.54 2.14
N LEU A 109 6.35 1.34 1.56
CA LEU A 109 7.56 0.99 2.30
C LEU A 109 7.89 2.10 3.29
N LEU A 110 7.96 3.36 2.82
CA LEU A 110 8.23 4.52 3.66
C LEU A 110 7.12 4.76 4.70
N MET A 111 5.86 4.49 4.35
CA MET A 111 4.74 4.60 5.31
C MET A 111 4.98 3.70 6.52
N GLN A 112 5.29 2.42 6.28
CA GLN A 112 5.53 1.47 7.35
C GLN A 112 6.84 1.76 8.09
N TRP A 113 7.89 2.15 7.35
CA TRP A 113 9.18 2.57 7.90
C TRP A 113 9.00 3.64 8.97
N THR A 114 8.24 4.67 8.64
CA THR A 114 8.03 5.81 9.55
C THR A 114 7.13 5.43 10.73
N LEU A 115 6.04 4.68 10.47
CA LEU A 115 5.09 4.25 11.49
C LEU A 115 5.73 3.33 12.54
N TYR A 116 6.71 2.52 12.16
CA TYR A 116 7.37 1.59 13.09
C TYR A 116 8.52 2.26 13.85
N PHE A 117 9.29 3.16 13.23
CA PHE A 117 10.51 3.69 13.85
C PHE A 117 10.32 4.99 14.63
N ILE A 118 9.25 5.75 14.40
CA ILE A 118 8.93 6.90 15.27
C ILE A 118 8.65 6.42 16.71
N PRO A 119 7.85 5.36 16.94
CA PRO A 119 7.68 4.80 18.27
C PRO A 119 9.00 4.36 18.92
N ILE A 120 9.92 3.78 18.15
CA ILE A 120 11.25 3.40 18.65
C ILE A 120 12.06 4.64 19.08
N TYR A 121 11.92 5.77 18.39
CA TYR A 121 12.48 7.04 18.89
C TYR A 121 11.87 7.45 20.24
N PHE A 122 10.55 7.38 20.38
CA PHE A 122 9.90 7.77 21.63
C PHE A 122 10.26 6.83 22.79
N GLN A 123 10.38 5.53 22.53
CA GLN A 123 10.69 4.53 23.55
C GLN A 123 12.19 4.51 23.86
N GLY A 124 13.04 4.37 22.84
CA GLY A 124 14.48 4.22 22.98
C GLY A 124 15.26 5.50 23.28
N VAL A 125 14.76 6.67 22.86
CA VAL A 125 15.47 7.97 23.03
C VAL A 125 14.75 8.89 24.01
N GLN A 126 13.43 9.03 23.91
CA GLN A 126 12.64 9.86 24.83
C GLN A 126 12.21 9.12 26.11
N ARG A 127 12.44 7.79 26.19
CA ARG A 127 12.06 6.93 27.32
C ARG A 127 10.58 7.02 27.69
N LYS A 128 9.73 7.07 26.67
CA LYS A 128 8.27 7.08 26.82
C LYS A 128 7.73 5.66 26.72
N SER A 129 6.80 5.31 27.61
CA SER A 129 6.15 3.99 27.58
C SER A 129 5.51 3.72 26.20
N PRO A 130 5.30 2.45 25.82
CA PRO A 130 4.61 2.10 24.57
C PRO A 130 3.25 2.80 24.41
N LEU A 131 2.50 2.96 25.50
CA LEU A 131 1.22 3.69 25.49
C LEU A 131 1.42 5.18 25.14
N THR A 132 2.33 5.88 25.84
CA THR A 132 2.59 7.30 25.57
C THR A 132 3.21 7.50 24.19
N SER A 133 4.06 6.58 23.74
CA SER A 133 4.61 6.55 22.39
C SER A 133 3.52 6.44 21.32
N GLY A 134 2.48 5.62 21.56
CA GLY A 134 1.31 5.52 20.68
C GLY A 134 0.51 6.83 20.63
N ILE A 135 0.31 7.47 21.78
CA ILE A 135 -0.35 8.79 21.87
C ILE A 135 0.45 9.85 21.09
N ASP A 136 1.78 9.87 21.21
CA ASP A 136 2.64 10.85 20.55
C ASP A 136 2.79 10.60 19.03
N LEU A 137 2.30 9.46 18.52
CA LEU A 137 2.15 9.16 17.09
C LEU A 137 0.82 9.69 16.50
N LEU A 138 -0.15 10.06 17.34
CA LEU A 138 -1.44 10.60 16.88
C LEU A 138 -1.33 11.78 15.92
N PRO A 139 -0.40 12.75 16.06
CA PRO A 139 -0.26 13.84 15.10
C PRO A 139 -0.08 13.33 13.68
N TYR A 140 0.81 12.36 13.45
CA TYR A 140 1.01 11.78 12.13
C TYR A 140 -0.30 11.23 11.54
N SER A 141 -1.01 10.40 12.30
CA SER A 141 -2.28 9.78 11.85
C SER A 141 -3.40 10.80 11.66
N ALA A 142 -3.50 11.79 12.56
CA ALA A 142 -4.54 12.81 12.55
C ALA A 142 -4.41 13.75 11.35
N PHE A 143 -3.18 14.11 10.96
CA PHE A 143 -2.93 15.00 9.82
C PHE A 143 -2.89 14.26 8.47
N LEU A 144 -2.62 12.96 8.45
CA LEU A 144 -2.60 12.16 7.22
C LEU A 144 -3.95 12.23 6.48
N ILE A 145 -5.07 12.10 7.20
CA ILE A 145 -6.41 12.08 6.59
C ILE A 145 -6.78 13.44 5.95
N PRO A 146 -6.65 14.60 6.63
CA PRO A 146 -6.82 15.91 6.02
C PRO A 146 -5.96 16.12 4.78
N PHE A 147 -4.67 15.77 4.82
CA PHE A 147 -3.79 15.94 3.67
C PHE A 147 -4.17 15.01 2.51
N ALA A 148 -4.61 13.78 2.80
CA ALA A 148 -5.18 12.89 1.80
C ALA A 148 -6.43 13.47 1.14
N MET A 149 -7.35 14.06 1.90
CA MET A 149 -8.54 14.73 1.35
C MET A 149 -8.18 15.93 0.47
N VAL A 150 -7.22 16.75 0.91
CA VAL A 150 -6.72 17.88 0.13
C VAL A 150 -6.10 17.40 -1.19
N ALA A 151 -5.23 16.38 -1.15
CA ALA A 151 -4.61 15.84 -2.35
C ALA A 151 -5.63 15.24 -3.32
N GLY A 152 -6.60 14.47 -2.81
CA GLY A 152 -7.70 13.93 -3.61
C GLY A 152 -8.53 15.03 -4.26
N THR A 153 -8.82 16.12 -3.55
CA THR A 153 -9.57 17.27 -4.07
C THR A 153 -8.79 18.04 -5.11
N ILE A 154 -7.49 18.25 -4.91
CA ILE A 154 -6.62 18.88 -5.91
C ILE A 154 -6.55 18.00 -7.16
N MET A 155 -6.37 16.69 -6.99
CA MET A 155 -6.29 15.75 -8.09
C MET A 155 -7.60 15.68 -8.88
N SER A 156 -8.76 15.65 -8.22
CA SER A 156 -10.06 15.59 -8.90
C SER A 156 -10.35 16.87 -9.70
N ARG A 157 -9.91 18.04 -9.21
CA ARG A 157 -10.10 19.32 -9.91
C ARG A 157 -9.09 19.55 -11.04
N THR A 158 -7.83 19.15 -10.84
CA THR A 158 -6.74 19.48 -11.78
C THR A 158 -6.42 18.36 -12.75
N GLY A 159 -6.72 17.11 -12.40
CA GLY A 159 -6.28 15.93 -13.13
C GLY A 159 -4.76 15.68 -13.07
N LEU A 160 -4.01 16.40 -12.22
CA LEU A 160 -2.54 16.38 -12.22
C LEU A 160 -1.96 15.50 -11.10
N CYS A 161 -1.53 14.28 -11.45
CA CYS A 161 -0.90 13.38 -10.48
C CYS A 161 0.59 13.68 -10.22
N ARG A 162 1.36 13.98 -11.28
CA ARG A 162 2.82 14.21 -11.20
C ARG A 162 3.26 15.25 -10.14
N PRO A 163 2.69 16.47 -10.08
CA PRO A 163 3.11 17.44 -9.07
C PRO A 163 2.73 17.00 -7.65
N LEU A 164 1.63 16.26 -7.48
CA LEU A 164 1.23 15.71 -6.18
C LEU A 164 2.18 14.62 -5.72
N HIS A 165 2.62 13.72 -6.61
CA HIS A 165 3.63 12.71 -6.30
C HIS A 165 4.97 13.34 -5.93
N PHE A 166 5.44 14.30 -6.72
CA PHE A 166 6.68 15.03 -6.40
C PHE A 166 6.60 15.72 -5.04
N THR A 167 5.50 16.44 -4.77
CA THR A 167 5.27 17.09 -3.48
C THR A 167 5.24 16.07 -2.34
N GLY A 168 4.61 14.92 -2.57
CA GLY A 168 4.52 13.83 -1.60
C GLY A 168 5.89 13.29 -1.20
N PHE A 169 6.70 12.89 -2.17
CA PHE A 169 8.05 12.37 -1.91
C PHE A 169 9.04 13.43 -1.44
N ALA A 170 8.92 14.68 -1.90
CA ALA A 170 9.72 15.79 -1.38
C ALA A 170 9.42 16.06 0.10
N ALA A 171 8.14 16.02 0.50
CA ALA A 171 7.74 16.18 1.89
C ALA A 171 8.20 15.01 2.76
N LEU A 172 8.15 13.76 2.26
CA LEU A 172 8.73 12.60 2.94
C LEU A 172 10.24 12.72 3.11
N SER A 173 10.95 13.14 2.05
CA SER A 173 12.39 13.36 2.10
C SER A 173 12.74 14.42 3.15
N LEU A 174 11.99 15.54 3.17
CA LEU A 174 12.14 16.56 4.20
C LEU A 174 11.91 15.98 5.60
N ALA A 175 10.85 15.21 5.81
CA ALA A 175 10.54 14.62 7.11
C ALA A 175 11.64 13.68 7.60
N LEU A 176 12.10 12.76 6.75
CA LEU A 176 13.16 11.80 7.08
C LEU A 176 14.49 12.51 7.36
N GLY A 177 14.81 13.57 6.62
CA GLY A 177 15.92 14.45 6.93
C GLY A 177 15.77 15.13 8.30
N LEU A 178 14.59 15.67 8.61
CA LEU A 178 14.32 16.32 9.90
C LEU A 178 14.34 15.33 11.08
N PHE A 179 13.92 14.08 10.89
CA PHE A 179 14.01 13.06 11.94
C PHE A 179 15.45 12.77 12.37
N THR A 180 16.45 13.03 11.51
CA THR A 180 17.87 12.89 11.89
C THR A 180 18.31 13.89 12.97
N LEU A 181 17.58 14.99 13.13
CA LEU A 181 17.86 16.04 14.11
C LEU A 181 17.23 15.74 15.49
N LEU A 182 16.33 14.76 15.56
CA LEU A 182 15.67 14.40 16.80
C LEU A 182 16.65 13.82 17.81
N SER A 183 16.50 14.30 19.05
CA SER A 183 17.39 13.97 20.16
C SER A 183 16.61 13.74 21.44
N ALA A 184 17.34 13.33 22.48
CA ALA A 184 16.88 13.16 23.85
C ALA A 184 16.22 14.42 24.46
N ASN A 185 16.59 15.61 23.97
CA ASN A 185 16.15 16.90 24.51
C ASN A 185 15.14 17.60 23.61
N SER A 186 14.67 16.94 22.55
CA SER A 186 13.72 17.54 21.62
C SER A 186 12.36 17.78 22.31
N PRO A 187 11.86 19.03 22.35
CA PRO A 187 10.60 19.35 23.00
C PRO A 187 9.42 18.77 22.22
N ARG A 188 8.24 18.68 22.88
CA ARG A 188 7.01 18.17 22.27
C ARG A 188 6.67 18.84 20.94
N GLY A 189 6.73 20.17 20.88
CA GLY A 189 6.46 20.91 19.63
C GLY A 189 7.37 20.49 18.48
N ALA A 190 8.65 20.22 18.73
CA ALA A 190 9.60 19.87 17.68
C ALA A 190 9.24 18.54 17.02
N TRP A 191 9.03 17.48 17.80
CA TRP A 191 8.69 16.17 17.23
C TRP A 191 7.27 16.11 16.63
N VAL A 192 6.34 16.97 17.05
CA VAL A 192 5.03 17.13 16.39
C VAL A 192 5.20 17.77 15.01
N CYS A 193 5.96 18.87 14.92
CA CYS A 193 6.13 19.61 13.67
C CYS A 193 6.83 18.78 12.59
N VAL A 194 7.85 17.98 12.94
CA VAL A 194 8.55 17.13 11.97
C VAL A 194 7.71 15.95 11.47
N GLN A 195 6.64 15.57 12.18
CA GLN A 195 5.67 14.57 11.69
C GLN A 195 4.72 15.14 10.62
N LEU A 196 4.53 16.46 10.55
CA LEU A 196 3.61 17.08 9.58
C LEU A 196 4.03 16.86 8.13
N PRO A 197 5.31 17.09 7.71
CA PRO A 197 5.73 16.78 6.35
C PRO A 197 5.62 15.28 6.02
N ALA A 198 5.81 14.39 7.01
CA ALA A 198 5.63 12.95 6.81
C ALA A 198 4.17 12.60 6.53
N ALA A 199 3.24 13.14 7.33
CA ALA A 199 1.81 12.97 7.17
C ALA A 199 1.30 13.58 5.85
N LEU A 200 1.79 14.76 5.47
CA LEU A 200 1.49 15.39 4.19
C LEU A 200 1.94 14.51 3.03
N GLY A 201 3.20 14.07 3.10
CA GLY A 201 3.80 13.22 2.08
C GLY A 201 3.01 11.93 1.87
N GLN A 202 2.73 11.19 2.95
CA GLN A 202 1.94 9.98 2.86
C GLN A 202 0.48 10.20 2.46
N GLY A 203 -0.18 11.25 2.98
CA GLY A 203 -1.56 11.55 2.62
C GLY A 203 -1.71 11.81 1.12
N PHE A 204 -0.78 12.57 0.54
CA PHE A 204 -0.75 12.85 -0.90
C PHE A 204 -0.57 11.57 -1.70
N LEU A 205 0.42 10.75 -1.36
CA LEU A 205 0.73 9.53 -2.11
C LEU A 205 -0.36 8.47 -1.98
N ALA A 206 -0.98 8.33 -0.80
CA ALA A 206 -2.02 7.34 -0.53
C ALA A 206 -3.26 7.50 -1.42
N THR A 207 -3.59 8.73 -1.83
CA THR A 207 -4.79 9.02 -2.63
C THR A 207 -4.50 9.17 -4.11
N THR A 208 -3.27 9.48 -4.50
CA THR A 208 -2.96 9.91 -5.88
C THR A 208 -2.27 8.85 -6.74
N ILE A 209 -1.61 7.85 -6.15
CA ILE A 209 -0.83 6.86 -6.93
C ILE A 209 -1.74 5.91 -7.72
N LEU A 210 -2.74 5.29 -7.08
CA LEU A 210 -3.61 4.32 -7.74
C LEU A 210 -4.38 4.94 -8.93
N PRO A 211 -5.02 6.12 -8.79
CA PRO A 211 -5.67 6.77 -9.93
C PRO A 211 -4.71 7.13 -11.06
N ALA A 212 -3.45 7.48 -10.74
CA ALA A 212 -2.44 7.73 -11.76
C ALA A 212 -2.08 6.48 -12.57
N ILE A 213 -1.95 5.32 -11.90
CA ILE A 213 -1.74 4.03 -12.56
C ILE A 213 -2.93 3.71 -13.47
N GLN A 214 -4.15 3.78 -12.92
CA GLN A 214 -5.39 3.45 -13.64
C GLN A 214 -5.63 4.37 -14.84
N SER A 215 -5.25 5.65 -14.75
CA SER A 215 -5.38 6.61 -15.86
C SER A 215 -4.53 6.26 -17.09
N SER A 216 -3.52 5.41 -16.92
CA SER A 216 -2.61 4.96 -17.98
C SER A 216 -2.99 3.58 -18.54
N LEU A 217 -4.09 3.00 -18.06
CA LEU A 217 -4.60 1.68 -18.41
C LEU A 217 -6.04 1.76 -18.89
N GLY A 218 -6.55 0.72 -19.55
CA GLY A 218 -7.93 0.66 -20.00
C GLY A 218 -8.91 0.37 -18.84
N PRO A 219 -10.22 0.68 -18.97
CA PRO A 219 -11.20 0.39 -17.93
C PRO A 219 -11.26 -1.09 -17.51
N ALA A 220 -11.03 -2.01 -18.46
CA ALA A 220 -10.97 -3.45 -18.22
C ALA A 220 -9.84 -3.87 -17.25
N ASP A 221 -8.78 -3.06 -17.13
CA ASP A 221 -7.62 -3.34 -16.29
C ASP A 221 -7.74 -2.74 -14.88
N THR A 222 -8.85 -2.06 -14.56
CA THR A 222 -9.05 -1.39 -13.26
C THR A 222 -8.98 -2.38 -12.09
N ALA A 223 -9.60 -3.54 -12.23
CA ALA A 223 -9.59 -4.58 -11.19
C ALA A 223 -8.18 -5.17 -11.01
N SER A 224 -7.55 -5.59 -12.10
CA SER A 224 -6.20 -6.19 -12.05
C SER A 224 -5.15 -5.20 -11.54
N SER A 225 -5.15 -3.96 -12.02
CA SER A 225 -4.22 -2.92 -11.54
C SER A 225 -4.41 -2.61 -10.05
N THR A 226 -5.65 -2.61 -9.55
CA THR A 226 -5.92 -2.47 -8.11
C THR A 226 -5.38 -3.66 -7.32
N GLY A 227 -5.54 -4.88 -7.84
CA GLY A 227 -4.98 -6.10 -7.26
C GLY A 227 -3.45 -6.04 -7.15
N VAL A 228 -2.76 -5.72 -8.25
CA VAL A 228 -1.30 -5.55 -8.27
C VAL A 228 -0.85 -4.45 -7.31
N TYR A 229 -1.56 -3.31 -7.29
CA TYR A 229 -1.28 -2.21 -6.37
C TYR A 229 -1.40 -2.66 -4.90
N ALA A 230 -2.47 -3.37 -4.54
CA ALA A 230 -2.69 -3.87 -3.19
C ALA A 230 -1.63 -4.90 -2.79
N PHE A 231 -1.27 -5.81 -3.70
CA PHE A 231 -0.19 -6.78 -3.50
C PHE A 231 1.14 -6.08 -3.23
N LEU A 232 1.56 -5.15 -4.11
CA LEU A 232 2.84 -4.44 -3.97
C LEU A 232 2.90 -3.66 -2.66
N ARG A 233 1.79 -3.03 -2.24
CA ARG A 233 1.72 -2.36 -0.94
C ARG A 233 1.89 -3.32 0.23
N SER A 234 1.27 -4.49 0.15
CA SER A 234 1.36 -5.51 1.20
C SER A 234 2.79 -6.02 1.32
N LEU A 235 3.46 -6.26 0.20
CA LEU A 235 4.88 -6.62 0.16
C LEU A 235 5.75 -5.48 0.73
N ALA A 236 5.48 -4.24 0.32
CA ALA A 236 6.18 -3.06 0.79
C ALA A 236 6.01 -2.83 2.30
N PHE A 237 4.87 -3.15 2.90
CA PHE A 237 4.69 -3.07 4.36
C PHE A 237 5.61 -4.04 5.09
N VAL A 238 5.78 -5.27 4.61
CA VAL A 238 6.70 -6.22 5.25
C VAL A 238 8.14 -5.73 5.16
N TRP A 239 8.56 -5.22 4.00
CA TRP A 239 9.88 -4.64 3.83
C TRP A 239 10.06 -3.35 4.63
N GLY A 240 9.03 -2.52 4.71
CA GLY A 240 9.04 -1.25 5.42
C GLY A 240 9.14 -1.39 6.93
N SER A 241 8.72 -2.51 7.53
CA SER A 241 9.05 -2.81 8.94
C SER A 241 10.39 -3.50 9.10
N THR A 242 10.76 -4.40 8.18
CA THR A 242 11.92 -5.30 8.34
C THR A 242 13.25 -4.61 7.99
N ALA A 243 13.34 -3.93 6.85
CA ALA A 243 14.57 -3.25 6.40
C ALA A 243 15.11 -2.23 7.42
N PRO A 244 14.30 -1.31 7.98
CA PRO A 244 14.80 -0.41 9.00
C PRO A 244 15.18 -1.13 10.30
N GLY A 245 14.53 -2.25 10.64
CA GLY A 245 14.92 -3.10 11.78
C GLY A 245 16.30 -3.72 11.60
N ILE A 246 16.61 -4.22 10.41
CA ILE A 246 17.94 -4.74 10.08
C ILE A 246 18.98 -3.64 10.20
N VAL A 247 18.74 -2.46 9.58
CA VAL A 247 19.64 -1.31 9.66
C VAL A 247 19.83 -0.87 11.11
N PHE A 248 18.74 -0.77 11.87
CA PHE A 248 18.76 -0.34 13.26
C PHE A 248 19.62 -1.25 14.13
N ASN A 249 19.34 -2.56 14.12
CA ASN A 249 20.08 -3.53 14.93
C ASN A 249 21.55 -3.58 14.53
N ALA A 250 21.86 -3.64 13.23
CA ALA A 250 23.24 -3.65 12.76
C ALA A 250 24.02 -2.39 13.20
N ARG A 251 23.36 -1.23 13.27
CA ARG A 251 23.99 0.00 13.77
C ARG A 251 24.10 0.02 15.29
N VAL A 252 23.13 -0.55 16.02
CA VAL A 252 23.27 -0.74 17.46
C VAL A 252 24.48 -1.62 17.77
N ASP A 253 24.68 -2.73 17.05
CA ASP A 253 25.85 -3.60 17.23
C ASP A 253 27.17 -2.85 17.04
N VAL A 254 27.26 -2.00 16.01
CA VAL A 254 28.44 -1.15 15.77
C VAL A 254 28.66 -0.12 16.89
N TYR A 255 27.59 0.47 17.42
CA TYR A 255 27.70 1.51 18.45
C TYR A 255 27.71 0.95 19.89
N ALA A 256 27.44 -0.33 20.08
CA ALA A 256 27.38 -1.00 21.37
C ALA A 256 28.68 -0.87 22.16
N GLY A 257 29.83 -0.74 21.48
CA GLY A 257 31.13 -0.46 22.10
C GLY A 257 31.22 0.89 22.83
N ARG A 258 30.25 1.79 22.67
CA ARG A 258 30.16 3.05 23.44
C ARG A 258 29.55 2.87 24.83
N ILE A 259 28.97 1.71 25.11
CA ILE A 259 28.50 1.33 26.44
C ILE A 259 29.71 0.76 27.18
N LEU A 260 30.33 1.58 28.02
CA LEU A 260 31.55 1.22 28.75
C LEU A 260 31.20 0.45 30.01
N ASP A 261 31.98 -0.59 30.34
CA ASP A 261 31.93 -1.32 31.63
C ASP A 261 30.64 -2.11 31.95
N TYR A 262 29.68 -2.19 31.02
CA TYR A 262 28.40 -2.91 31.23
C TYR A 262 28.17 -4.00 30.17
N GLU A 263 28.88 -5.12 30.30
CA GLU A 263 28.78 -6.25 29.36
C GLU A 263 27.38 -6.88 29.30
N THR A 264 26.73 -7.05 30.45
CA THR A 264 25.36 -7.61 30.54
C THR A 264 24.31 -6.68 29.92
N LEU A 265 24.56 -5.36 29.91
CA LEU A 265 23.72 -4.38 29.24
C LEU A 265 23.88 -4.46 27.73
N ARG A 266 25.13 -4.65 27.27
CA ARG A 266 25.47 -4.81 25.86
C ARG A 266 24.83 -6.07 25.27
N GLU A 267 24.91 -7.21 25.96
CA GLU A 267 24.32 -8.49 25.53
C GLU A 267 22.79 -8.44 25.33
N ARG A 268 22.09 -7.52 26.01
CA ARG A 268 20.65 -7.31 25.82
C ARG A 268 20.30 -6.59 24.52
N LEU A 269 21.24 -5.85 23.95
CA LEU A 269 21.05 -5.04 22.75
C LEU A 269 21.61 -5.69 21.49
N LEU A 270 22.66 -6.52 21.64
CA LEU A 270 23.32 -7.19 20.52
C LEU A 270 22.45 -8.27 19.85
N ASP A 271 22.91 -8.72 18.68
CA ASP A 271 22.36 -9.86 17.94
C ASP A 271 20.89 -9.71 17.57
N GLY A 272 20.51 -8.52 17.10
CA GLY A 272 19.14 -8.27 16.58
C GLY A 272 18.10 -7.96 17.65
N ARG A 273 18.48 -7.88 18.94
CA ARG A 273 17.54 -7.72 20.07
C ARG A 273 17.17 -6.27 20.37
N ALA A 274 17.99 -5.30 19.95
CA ALA A 274 17.78 -3.89 20.26
C ALA A 274 16.41 -3.37 19.85
N TYR A 275 15.87 -3.79 18.70
CA TYR A 275 14.55 -3.34 18.26
C TYR A 275 13.45 -3.67 19.28
N GLY A 276 13.41 -4.92 19.79
CA GLY A 276 12.44 -5.35 20.80
C GLY A 276 12.72 -4.75 22.18
N ALA A 277 13.99 -4.60 22.54
CA ALA A 277 14.43 -4.05 23.81
C ALA A 277 14.05 -2.56 24.00
N ALA A 278 13.70 -1.84 22.92
CA ALA A 278 13.29 -0.44 22.99
C ALA A 278 12.10 -0.21 23.93
N ALA A 279 11.08 -1.08 23.86
CA ALA A 279 9.88 -0.98 24.67
C ALA A 279 10.17 -1.26 26.15
N GLU A 280 11.00 -2.27 26.42
CA GLU A 280 11.44 -2.63 27.78
C GLU A 280 12.29 -1.53 28.40
N PHE A 281 13.15 -0.88 27.60
CA PHE A 281 14.01 0.22 28.05
C PHE A 281 13.22 1.43 28.54
N ALA A 282 12.06 1.68 27.92
CA ALA A 282 11.16 2.75 28.38
C ALA A 282 10.41 2.41 29.67
N GLY A 283 10.41 1.15 30.11
CA GLY A 283 9.76 0.67 31.32
C GLY A 283 10.74 0.38 32.46
N ASP A 284 10.48 -0.71 33.18
CA ASP A 284 11.19 -1.07 34.43
C ASP A 284 12.69 -1.29 34.21
N TRP A 285 13.09 -1.83 33.04
CA TRP A 285 14.49 -2.11 32.74
C TRP A 285 15.33 -0.83 32.70
N GLY A 286 14.85 0.24 32.06
CA GLY A 286 15.56 1.52 32.05
C GLY A 286 15.45 2.31 33.36
N ALA A 287 14.46 2.00 34.21
CA ALA A 287 14.30 2.65 35.52
C ALA A 287 15.36 2.19 36.53
N GLY A 288 15.75 0.91 36.48
CA GLY A 288 16.78 0.33 37.37
C GLY A 288 18.22 0.72 37.06
N MET A 289 18.48 1.37 35.91
CA MET A 289 19.83 1.78 35.49
C MET A 289 20.28 3.07 36.18
N ASP A 290 21.58 3.31 36.33
CA ASP A 290 22.12 4.61 36.73
C ASP A 290 21.96 5.65 35.60
N THR A 291 22.22 6.93 35.88
CA THR A 291 22.09 7.99 34.88
C THR A 291 23.05 7.84 33.69
N VAL A 292 24.26 7.31 33.91
CA VAL A 292 25.31 7.20 32.90
C VAL A 292 24.97 6.08 31.90
N GLN A 293 24.58 4.90 32.41
CA GLN A 293 24.08 3.77 31.64
C GLN A 293 22.92 4.19 30.74
N ARG A 294 21.94 4.89 31.31
CA ARG A 294 20.78 5.36 30.54
C ARG A 294 21.18 6.30 29.41
N GLU A 295 22.10 7.22 29.66
CA GLU A 295 22.56 8.16 28.63
C GLU A 295 23.35 7.45 27.52
N GLN A 296 24.20 6.48 27.86
CA GLN A 296 24.93 5.67 26.88
C GLN A 296 23.97 4.88 25.97
N VAL A 297 22.95 4.22 26.53
CA VAL A 297 21.94 3.48 25.74
C VAL A 297 21.15 4.43 24.86
N ARG A 298 20.68 5.57 25.39
CA ARG A 298 19.95 6.58 24.60
C ARG A 298 20.77 7.09 23.42
N GLU A 299 22.07 7.32 23.62
CA GLU A 299 22.96 7.79 22.57
C GLU A 299 23.18 6.73 21.47
N VAL A 300 23.34 5.46 21.85
CA VAL A 300 23.40 4.34 20.90
C VAL A 300 22.12 4.27 20.05
N TYR A 301 20.94 4.32 20.69
CA TYR A 301 19.66 4.32 19.99
C TYR A 301 19.51 5.53 19.06
N ARG A 302 19.89 6.73 19.52
CA ARG A 302 19.83 7.96 18.71
C ARG A 302 20.70 7.85 17.46
N LEU A 303 21.93 7.34 17.58
CA LEU A 303 22.86 7.17 16.46
C LEU A 303 22.40 6.09 15.47
N ALA A 304 21.84 4.99 15.97
CA ALA A 304 21.25 3.94 15.14
C ALA A 304 20.03 4.49 14.37
N LEU A 305 19.11 5.15 15.06
CA LEU A 305 17.93 5.79 14.45
C LEU A 305 18.32 6.84 13.41
N ARG A 306 19.34 7.66 13.67
CA ARG A 306 19.85 8.62 12.67
C ARG A 306 20.22 7.92 11.36
N THR A 307 20.83 6.74 11.44
CA THR A 307 21.20 5.97 10.25
C THR A 307 19.96 5.41 9.55
N VAL A 308 18.98 4.90 10.30
CA VAL A 308 17.68 4.44 9.78
C VAL A 308 16.98 5.56 9.00
N TRP A 309 16.98 6.78 9.52
CA TRP A 309 16.37 7.93 8.85
C TRP A 309 17.10 8.34 7.58
N LEU A 310 18.44 8.27 7.57
CA LEU A 310 19.24 8.55 6.37
C LEU A 310 19.03 7.51 5.26
N VAL A 311 18.89 6.23 5.63
CA VAL A 311 18.56 5.18 4.65
C VAL A 311 17.15 5.39 4.10
N GLY A 312 16.16 5.65 4.96
CA GLY A 312 14.81 6.00 4.50
C GLY A 312 14.79 7.24 3.60
N LEU A 313 15.59 8.26 3.92
CA LEU A 313 15.76 9.44 3.07
C LEU A 313 16.24 9.08 1.67
N ALA A 314 17.19 8.14 1.54
CA ALA A 314 17.64 7.68 0.23
C ALA A 314 16.50 7.07 -0.60
N PHE A 315 15.65 6.23 0.02
CA PHE A 315 14.44 5.71 -0.63
C PHE A 315 13.48 6.83 -1.04
N ALA A 316 13.19 7.78 -0.15
CA ALA A 316 12.33 8.91 -0.46
C ALA A 316 12.85 9.77 -1.64
N LEU A 317 14.17 9.95 -1.74
CA LEU A 317 14.80 10.65 -2.87
C LEU A 317 14.70 9.85 -4.17
N VAL A 318 14.77 8.51 -4.12
CA VAL A 318 14.48 7.66 -5.27
C VAL A 318 13.04 7.89 -5.72
N GLY A 319 12.07 7.93 -4.82
CA GLY A 319 10.68 8.28 -5.12
C GLY A 319 10.53 9.65 -5.79
N VAL A 320 11.30 10.66 -5.37
CA VAL A 320 11.34 11.98 -6.05
C VAL A 320 11.80 11.82 -7.50
N VAL A 321 12.92 11.11 -7.73
CA VAL A 321 13.50 10.92 -9.06
C VAL A 321 12.56 10.12 -9.97
N VAL A 322 11.98 9.03 -9.47
CA VAL A 322 11.00 8.19 -10.18
C VAL A 322 9.74 9.00 -10.51
N GLY A 323 9.26 9.82 -9.57
CA GLY A 323 8.10 10.70 -9.76
C GLY A 323 8.32 11.77 -10.84
N LEU A 324 9.54 12.32 -10.93
CA LEU A 324 9.93 13.21 -12.03
C LEU A 324 9.89 12.50 -13.38
N GLY A 325 10.12 11.18 -13.40
CA GLY A 325 10.07 10.34 -14.59
C GLY A 325 8.66 10.10 -15.13
N MET A 326 7.59 10.37 -14.39
CA MET A 326 6.21 10.21 -14.88
C MET A 326 5.86 11.28 -15.91
N ARG A 327 5.22 10.87 -17.02
CA ARG A 327 4.66 11.80 -18.01
C ARG A 327 3.34 12.38 -17.48
N ARG A 328 3.05 13.64 -17.85
CA ARG A 328 1.78 14.29 -17.52
C ARG A 328 0.65 13.51 -18.18
N VAL A 329 -0.20 12.88 -17.35
CA VAL A 329 -1.49 12.31 -17.78
C VAL A 329 -2.55 13.18 -17.15
N VAL A 330 -3.49 13.65 -17.97
CA VAL A 330 -4.71 14.29 -17.48
C VAL A 330 -5.69 13.14 -17.26
N LEU A 331 -6.27 13.06 -16.07
CA LEU A 331 -7.33 12.08 -15.77
C LEU A 331 -8.44 12.22 -16.81
N ARG A 332 -8.89 11.09 -17.39
CA ARG A 332 -10.01 11.08 -18.32
C ARG A 332 -11.27 11.57 -17.59
N GLY A 333 -11.91 12.62 -18.13
CA GLY A 333 -13.11 13.22 -17.54
C GLY A 333 -14.42 12.53 -17.94
N GLU A 334 -14.37 11.67 -18.97
CA GLU A 334 -15.55 10.96 -19.49
C GLU A 334 -15.49 9.50 -19.03
N LEU A 335 -16.57 9.06 -18.36
CA LEU A 335 -16.83 7.65 -18.12
C LEU A 335 -17.17 7.02 -19.47
N GLU A 336 -16.34 6.11 -19.98
CA GLU A 336 -16.79 5.21 -21.05
C GLU A 336 -18.03 4.45 -20.52
N GLU A 337 -19.14 4.49 -21.26
CA GLU A 337 -20.40 3.80 -20.93
C GLU A 337 -20.18 2.29 -20.91
N ASN A 338 -19.63 1.78 -19.82
CA ASN A 338 -19.28 0.37 -19.67
C ASN A 338 -20.49 -0.46 -19.17
N GLY A 339 -21.71 0.05 -19.34
CA GLY A 339 -22.93 -0.54 -18.78
C GLY A 339 -23.02 -0.51 -17.24
N TYR A 340 -22.00 -0.04 -16.52
CA TYR A 340 -21.96 0.03 -15.04
C TYR A 340 -22.10 1.47 -14.51
N GLY A 341 -22.94 2.29 -15.18
CA GLY A 341 -23.23 3.66 -14.76
C GLY A 341 -24.36 3.73 -13.71
N LEU A 342 -24.34 4.77 -12.88
CA LEU A 342 -25.49 5.12 -12.03
C LEU A 342 -26.44 6.00 -12.84
N LYS A 343 -27.70 5.55 -13.05
CA LYS A 343 -28.72 6.36 -13.72
C LYS A 343 -28.89 7.68 -12.97
N GLU A 344 -28.73 8.81 -13.68
CA GLU A 344 -29.21 10.08 -13.16
C GLU A 344 -30.74 10.06 -13.09
N LYS A 345 -31.30 10.80 -12.13
CA LYS A 345 -32.73 10.78 -11.79
C LYS A 345 -33.67 11.10 -12.98
N GLY A 346 -33.13 11.69 -14.06
CA GLY A 346 -33.86 12.00 -15.29
C GLY A 346 -34.05 10.80 -16.25
N ASP A 347 -33.13 9.84 -16.29
CA ASP A 347 -33.22 8.70 -17.23
C ASP A 347 -34.27 7.67 -16.81
N VAL A 348 -34.48 7.52 -15.49
CA VAL A 348 -35.56 6.66 -14.94
C VAL A 348 -36.93 7.16 -15.37
N GLN A 349 -37.11 8.48 -15.47
CA GLN A 349 -38.39 9.09 -15.84
C GLN A 349 -38.66 9.07 -17.35
N ARG A 350 -37.62 8.82 -18.15
CA ARG A 350 -37.69 8.65 -19.60
C ARG A 350 -38.02 7.20 -19.97
N ASP A 351 -37.34 6.25 -19.33
CA ASP A 351 -37.63 4.80 -19.44
C ASP A 351 -39.06 4.45 -18.97
N ASP A 352 -39.51 5.03 -17.84
CA ASP A 352 -40.87 4.79 -17.34
C ASP A 352 -41.93 5.41 -18.28
N LYS A 353 -41.62 6.49 -18.99
CA LYS A 353 -42.52 7.06 -20.00
C LYS A 353 -42.54 6.24 -21.29
N GLU A 354 -41.39 5.77 -21.76
CA GLU A 354 -41.31 4.91 -22.96
C GLU A 354 -41.97 3.55 -22.71
N ARG A 355 -41.81 2.94 -21.52
CA ARG A 355 -42.53 1.71 -21.16
C ARG A 355 -44.04 1.87 -21.10
N VAL A 356 -44.55 2.98 -20.55
CA VAL A 356 -46.00 3.24 -20.50
C VAL A 356 -46.56 3.49 -21.90
N VAL A 357 -45.78 4.08 -22.81
CA VAL A 357 -46.18 4.28 -24.21
C VAL A 357 -46.18 2.95 -24.97
N ASP A 358 -45.17 2.09 -24.78
CA ASP A 358 -45.11 0.77 -25.42
C ASP A 358 -46.18 -0.21 -24.90
N GLU A 359 -46.50 -0.17 -23.59
CA GLU A 359 -47.62 -0.95 -23.03
C GLU A 359 -48.98 -0.46 -23.54
N ALA A 360 -49.16 0.87 -23.67
CA ALA A 360 -50.40 1.43 -24.23
C ALA A 360 -50.59 1.12 -25.73
N VAL A 361 -49.50 1.09 -26.51
CA VAL A 361 -49.55 0.72 -27.94
C VAL A 361 -49.75 -0.80 -28.12
N GLY A 362 -49.20 -1.62 -27.22
CA GLY A 362 -49.39 -3.07 -27.23
C GLY A 362 -50.80 -3.56 -26.85
N GLU A 363 -51.51 -2.81 -25.99
CA GLU A 363 -52.91 -3.11 -25.65
C GLU A 363 -53.88 -2.77 -26.80
N ASP A 364 -53.65 -1.66 -27.51
CA ASP A 364 -54.50 -1.20 -28.62
C ASP A 364 -54.40 -2.14 -29.86
N GLU A 365 -53.21 -2.71 -30.12
CA GLU A 365 -53.04 -3.74 -31.16
C GLU A 365 -53.63 -5.12 -30.76
N GLY A 366 -53.78 -5.38 -29.45
CA GLY A 366 -54.35 -6.61 -28.90
C GLY A 366 -55.88 -6.65 -28.96
N GLU A 367 -56.56 -5.52 -28.77
CA GLU A 367 -58.02 -5.41 -28.89
C GLU A 367 -58.49 -5.40 -30.35
N ALA A 368 -57.78 -4.72 -31.25
CA ALA A 368 -58.12 -4.69 -32.68
C ALA A 368 -58.04 -6.08 -33.36
N LYS A 369 -57.21 -7.00 -32.85
CA LYS A 369 -57.13 -8.38 -33.34
C LYS A 369 -58.22 -9.31 -32.80
N ARG A 370 -58.84 -8.99 -31.65
CA ARG A 370 -59.90 -9.84 -31.07
C ARG A 370 -61.28 -9.57 -31.64
N GLU A 371 -61.54 -8.38 -32.18
CA GLU A 371 -62.83 -8.09 -32.84
C GLU A 371 -62.90 -8.58 -34.31
N GLY A 372 -61.76 -8.83 -34.96
CA GLY A 372 -61.71 -9.27 -36.36
C GLY A 372 -61.97 -10.78 -36.62
N GLU A 373 -61.80 -11.65 -35.63
CA GLU A 373 -61.92 -13.11 -35.80
C GLU A 373 -63.32 -13.67 -35.45
N GLY A 374 -64.28 -12.82 -35.09
CA GLY A 374 -65.62 -13.24 -34.63
C GLY A 374 -66.73 -13.37 -35.68
N THR A 375 -66.50 -13.01 -36.96
CA THR A 375 -67.60 -12.84 -37.94
C THR A 375 -67.48 -13.58 -39.28
N GLU A 376 -66.65 -14.63 -39.39
CA GLU A 376 -66.66 -15.52 -40.57
C GLU A 376 -66.78 -17.00 -40.19
N SER A 377 -67.95 -17.42 -39.67
CA SER A 377 -68.40 -18.81 -39.75
C SER A 377 -69.90 -18.91 -39.48
N ARG A 378 -70.73 -18.53 -40.47
CA ARG A 378 -72.12 -18.97 -40.64
C ARG A 378 -72.72 -18.43 -41.94
N ALA A 379 -72.59 -19.18 -43.02
CA ALA A 379 -73.58 -19.38 -44.08
C ALA A 379 -73.10 -20.50 -45.01
#